data_AF-A0A0K3CUK8-F1
#
_entry.id   AF-A0A0K3CUK8-F1
#
_cell.length_a   1.000
_cell.length_b   1.000
_cell.length_c   1.000
_cell.angle_alpha   90.00
_cell.angle_beta   90.00
_cell.angle_gamma   90.00
#
_symmetry.space_group_name_H-M   'P 1'
#
loop_
_entity.id
_entity.type
_entity.pdbx_description
1 polymer ?
#
loop_
_entity_poly.entity_id
_entity_poly.type
_entity_poly.pdbx_seq_one_letter_code
_entity_poly.pdbx_strand_id
1 'polypeptide(L)'
;MPPSLLDHLSSALATVQGSHSYAVNVLRSQPRRSHALFPHASNAKIAKVWHEEVFVVVSEKREVVVSADGTVQGETNADGGEGVINASGGETSAPTGVASASTDLPPVASTSSATNGSNGTCETSQKTEQRYIPVAGLEASLYTIPSTSTSLLYISKVDTSGLSPPSSGPSPTRTLASSSISYFLYHPPHGSTRVRVHIFARAQGQYLFPGSVDNKGKKVLDDKGLIRWWKKTIEKAALEVQAAKDVDRPSAPLKLFYLVPGLSYLESLPYVPAATLSPSIAWTYSHPYSALSSPLHPPASPSAHPLTDHIPSFPDDPKSRFLHSLTSSSVSSSGTPGDYDDVFLSLASNTFATGQTPAQMLGDVERGLERERKRLIEGVPGGVEEWWERMAFRQECCAGQLVGFFVVAAGEPDLATLPSTPATAPPSPTKSASSTSSTTTGAPRPAPLSLRGAGEKRAADGEAGQEADKPKVNMLAPRKKKKVAPAA
;
A
#
# COMPACT_ATOMS: atom_id res chain seq x y z
N MET A 1 -2.03 31.02 -3.16
CA MET A 1 -1.84 29.81 -2.32
C MET A 1 -2.25 28.60 -3.16
N PRO A 2 -1.60 27.44 -3.02
CA PRO A 2 -2.08 26.22 -3.70
C PRO A 2 -3.51 25.88 -3.24
N PRO A 3 -4.35 25.31 -4.12
CA PRO A 3 -5.69 24.86 -3.73
C PRO A 3 -5.61 23.81 -2.62
N SER A 4 -6.65 23.71 -1.80
CA SER A 4 -6.75 22.58 -0.86
C SER A 4 -7.01 21.28 -1.63
N LEU A 5 -6.72 20.13 -1.01
CA LEU A 5 -7.06 18.83 -1.60
C LEU A 5 -8.57 18.74 -1.89
N LEU A 6 -9.40 19.31 -1.01
CA LEU A 6 -10.86 19.34 -1.20
C LEU A 6 -11.25 20.12 -2.45
N ASP A 7 -10.66 21.31 -2.67
CA ASP A 7 -10.98 22.15 -3.84
C ASP A 7 -10.55 21.47 -5.14
N HIS A 8 -9.35 20.88 -5.13
CA HIS A 8 -8.80 20.15 -6.30
C HIS A 8 -9.67 18.95 -6.67
N LEU A 9 -10.07 18.15 -5.67
CA LEU A 9 -10.92 17.00 -5.89
C LEU A 9 -12.35 17.40 -6.31
N SER A 10 -12.90 18.45 -5.71
CA SER A 10 -14.23 18.96 -6.08
C SER A 10 -14.25 19.42 -7.54
N SER A 11 -13.22 20.14 -7.98
CA SER A 11 -13.06 20.58 -9.36
C SER A 11 -12.92 19.40 -10.32
N ALA A 12 -12.10 18.40 -9.96
CA ALA A 12 -11.90 17.22 -10.80
C ALA A 12 -13.18 16.37 -10.90
N LEU A 13 -13.90 16.17 -9.80
CA LEU A 13 -15.11 15.36 -9.77
C LEU A 13 -16.28 16.02 -10.53
N ALA A 14 -16.30 17.35 -10.64
CA ALA A 14 -17.25 18.08 -11.48
C ALA A 14 -17.08 17.77 -12.99
N THR A 15 -15.94 17.22 -13.41
CA THR A 15 -15.70 16.82 -14.82
C THR A 15 -16.13 15.39 -15.13
N VAL A 16 -16.57 14.62 -14.11
CA VAL A 16 -17.07 13.26 -14.32
C VAL A 16 -18.36 13.34 -15.13
N GLN A 17 -18.38 12.66 -16.28
CA GLN A 17 -19.55 12.61 -17.15
C GLN A 17 -20.75 12.00 -16.44
N GLY A 18 -21.96 12.42 -16.81
CA GLY A 18 -23.21 11.91 -16.24
C GLY A 18 -23.92 12.92 -15.36
N SER A 19 -25.08 12.52 -14.83
CA SER A 19 -25.93 13.35 -13.98
C SER A 19 -25.61 13.12 -12.50
N HIS A 20 -24.37 13.40 -12.11
CA HIS A 20 -23.91 13.20 -10.74
C HIS A 20 -23.90 14.51 -9.95
N SER A 21 -24.38 14.44 -8.70
CA SER A 21 -24.23 15.51 -7.73
C SER A 21 -23.45 14.98 -6.53
N TYR A 22 -22.16 15.29 -6.48
CA TYR A 22 -21.26 14.77 -5.45
C TYR A 22 -21.10 15.73 -4.26
N ALA A 23 -20.84 15.14 -3.10
CA ALA A 23 -20.26 15.80 -1.95
C ALA A 23 -18.96 15.10 -1.58
N VAL A 24 -17.93 15.87 -1.26
CA VAL A 24 -16.60 15.36 -0.97
C VAL A 24 -16.23 15.75 0.45
N ASN A 25 -15.80 14.76 1.23
CA ASN A 25 -15.33 14.97 2.59
C ASN A 25 -13.87 14.52 2.63
N VAL A 26 -12.97 15.42 3.06
CA VAL A 26 -11.55 15.13 3.25
C VAL A 26 -11.24 15.25 4.74
N LEU A 27 -10.80 14.15 5.34
CA LEU A 27 -10.34 14.07 6.72
C LEU A 27 -8.82 13.91 6.71
N ARG A 28 -8.15 14.61 7.62
CA ARG A 28 -6.71 14.50 7.85
C ARG A 28 -6.44 14.32 9.33
N SER A 29 -5.57 13.37 9.69
CA SER A 29 -5.09 13.26 11.06
C SER A 29 -4.15 14.43 11.39
N GLN A 30 -3.89 14.65 12.68
CA GLN A 30 -2.77 15.50 13.07
C GLN A 30 -1.45 14.82 12.68
N PRO A 31 -0.43 15.59 12.24
CA PRO A 31 0.90 15.04 11.99
C PRO A 31 1.50 14.48 13.27
N ARG A 32 1.98 13.24 13.22
CA ARG A 32 2.68 12.58 14.33
C ARG A 32 4.03 12.05 13.89
N ARG A 33 4.97 11.90 14.83
CA ARG A 33 6.23 11.22 14.54
C ARG A 33 5.96 9.73 14.34
N SER A 34 6.50 9.15 13.27
CA SER A 34 6.46 7.71 13.02
C SER A 34 7.87 7.12 13.01
N HIS A 35 7.97 5.94 13.60
CA HIS A 35 9.12 5.05 13.70
C HIS A 35 8.90 3.78 12.86
N ALA A 36 7.65 3.48 12.49
CA ALA A 36 7.27 2.26 11.79
C ALA A 36 7.56 2.26 10.27
N LEU A 37 7.81 3.42 9.63
CA LEU A 37 8.04 3.47 8.18
C LEU A 37 9.39 2.87 7.76
N PHE A 38 10.45 3.13 8.51
CA PHE A 38 11.79 2.59 8.25
C PHE A 38 12.41 2.10 9.55
N PRO A 39 11.83 1.07 10.18
CA PRO A 39 12.17 0.67 11.55
C PRO A 39 13.62 0.21 11.66
N HIS A 40 14.16 -0.41 10.60
CA HIS A 40 15.50 -0.97 10.56
C HIS A 40 16.53 -0.09 9.83
N ALA A 41 16.20 1.16 9.49
CA ALA A 41 17.13 2.01 8.74
C ALA A 41 18.39 2.36 9.55
N SER A 42 19.52 2.45 8.86
CA SER A 42 20.82 2.76 9.46
C SER A 42 20.84 4.11 10.20
N ASN A 43 20.02 5.06 9.75
CA ASN A 43 19.90 6.39 10.33
C ASN A 43 18.55 6.64 11.02
N ALA A 44 17.77 5.59 11.37
CA ALA A 44 16.43 5.71 11.96
C ALA A 44 16.37 6.60 13.22
N LYS A 45 17.49 6.73 13.95
CA LYS A 45 17.61 7.61 15.12
C LYS A 45 17.55 9.10 14.77
N ILE A 46 18.11 9.47 13.63
CA ILE A 46 18.33 10.87 13.22
C ILE A 46 17.29 11.28 12.17
N ALA A 47 16.94 10.38 11.25
CA ALA A 47 15.92 10.60 10.25
C ALA A 47 14.54 10.65 10.92
N LYS A 48 14.02 11.86 11.12
CA LYS A 48 12.67 12.07 11.63
C LYS A 48 11.67 11.90 10.49
N VAL A 49 10.74 10.95 10.66
CA VAL A 49 9.60 10.75 9.76
C VAL A 49 8.34 11.26 10.45
N TRP A 50 7.60 12.11 9.75
CA TRP A 50 6.27 12.54 10.16
C TRP A 50 5.22 11.82 9.34
N HIS A 51 4.15 11.38 9.96
CA HIS A 51 3.04 10.65 9.36
C HIS A 51 1.72 11.40 9.58
N GLU A 52 0.94 11.49 8.51
CA GLU A 52 -0.43 11.97 8.49
C GLU A 52 -1.29 10.96 7.72
N GLU A 53 -2.48 10.69 8.22
CA GLU A 53 -3.48 9.91 7.51
C GLU A 53 -4.42 10.85 6.77
N VAL A 54 -4.77 10.48 5.54
CA VAL A 54 -5.71 11.19 4.68
C VAL A 54 -6.82 10.23 4.30
N PHE A 55 -8.06 10.58 4.64
CA PHE A 55 -9.23 9.80 4.28
C PHE A 55 -10.20 10.67 3.49
N VAL A 56 -10.59 10.20 2.31
CA VAL A 56 -11.51 10.91 1.42
C VAL A 56 -12.74 10.05 1.19
N VAL A 57 -13.92 10.63 1.37
CA VAL A 57 -15.20 10.01 1.05
C VAL A 57 -15.91 10.87 0.00
N VAL A 58 -16.33 10.22 -1.08
CA VAL A 58 -17.21 10.81 -2.08
C VAL A 58 -18.60 10.23 -1.89
N SER A 59 -19.57 11.11 -1.65
CA SER A 59 -20.97 10.77 -1.49
C SER A 59 -21.79 11.34 -2.64
N GLU A 60 -22.81 10.61 -3.08
CA GLU A 60 -23.79 11.09 -4.06
C GLU A 60 -24.99 11.68 -3.31
N LYS A 61 -25.40 12.89 -3.70
CA LYS A 61 -26.57 13.58 -3.15
C LYS A 61 -27.82 12.99 -3.80
N ARG A 62 -28.81 12.62 -2.98
CA ARG A 62 -30.13 12.16 -3.43
C ARG A 62 -31.24 12.93 -2.74
N GLU A 63 -32.25 13.28 -3.50
CA GLU A 63 -33.49 13.80 -2.95
C GLU A 63 -34.42 12.63 -2.66
N VAL A 64 -34.95 12.60 -1.44
CA VAL A 64 -35.94 11.60 -1.03
C VAL A 64 -37.18 12.36 -0.59
N VAL A 65 -38.31 12.05 -1.21
CA VAL A 65 -39.60 12.59 -0.80
C VAL A 65 -40.08 11.78 0.40
N VAL A 66 -40.21 12.42 1.56
CA VAL A 66 -40.74 11.78 2.76
C VAL A 66 -42.22 12.17 2.89
N SER A 67 -43.10 11.17 2.85
CA SER A 67 -44.53 11.35 3.13
C SER A 67 -44.75 11.65 4.62
N ALA A 68 -45.80 12.41 4.95
CA ALA A 68 -46.09 12.90 6.31
C ALA A 68 -46.19 11.80 7.40
N ASP A 69 -46.39 10.54 7.01
CA ASP A 69 -46.46 9.39 7.92
C ASP A 69 -45.10 8.73 8.23
N GLY A 70 -43.98 9.31 7.79
CA GLY A 70 -42.62 8.82 8.10
C GLY A 70 -42.20 7.55 7.34
N THR A 71 -43.06 6.99 6.49
CA THR A 71 -42.71 5.91 5.56
C THR A 71 -41.93 6.45 4.37
N VAL A 72 -40.70 5.97 4.19
CA VAL A 72 -39.85 6.25 3.03
C VAL A 72 -40.40 5.47 1.83
N GLN A 73 -40.97 6.14 0.83
CA GLN A 73 -41.22 5.50 -0.46
C GLN A 73 -39.89 5.38 -1.20
N GLY A 74 -39.38 4.16 -1.32
CA GLY A 74 -38.30 3.85 -2.26
C GLY A 74 -38.88 3.79 -3.66
N GLU A 75 -38.28 4.51 -4.61
CA GLU A 75 -38.58 4.38 -6.03
C GLU A 75 -38.33 2.92 -6.46
N THR A 76 -39.40 2.14 -6.58
CA THR A 76 -39.38 0.85 -7.28
C THR A 76 -39.57 1.14 -8.76
N ASN A 77 -38.50 1.04 -9.53
CA ASN A 77 -38.61 0.95 -10.99
C ASN A 77 -39.41 -0.30 -11.34
N ALA A 78 -40.54 -0.08 -12.00
CA ALA A 78 -41.44 -1.12 -12.47
C ALA A 78 -40.77 -1.95 -13.57
N ASP A 79 -40.79 -3.27 -13.41
CA ASP A 79 -40.89 -4.18 -14.54
C ASP A 79 -41.93 -5.25 -14.19
N GLY A 80 -42.91 -5.40 -15.08
CA GLY A 80 -44.15 -6.12 -14.83
C GLY A 80 -44.02 -7.62 -15.08
N GLY A 81 -44.72 -8.40 -14.27
CA GLY A 81 -44.91 -9.84 -14.48
C GLY A 81 -45.88 -10.42 -13.46
N GLU A 82 -47.17 -10.42 -13.81
CA GLU A 82 -48.25 -11.03 -13.03
C GLU A 82 -48.05 -12.54 -12.83
N GLY A 83 -48.45 -13.04 -11.65
CA GLY A 83 -48.54 -14.46 -11.33
C GLY A 83 -49.14 -14.68 -9.95
N VAL A 84 -50.48 -14.67 -9.87
CA VAL A 84 -51.27 -15.06 -8.70
C VAL A 84 -51.37 -16.60 -8.64
N ILE A 85 -51.07 -17.23 -7.49
CA ILE A 85 -51.99 -18.10 -6.70
C ILE A 85 -51.36 -18.70 -5.41
N ASN A 86 -52.05 -18.43 -4.29
CA ASN A 86 -52.42 -19.25 -3.11
C ASN A 86 -51.41 -19.94 -2.15
N ALA A 87 -51.36 -19.36 -0.94
CA ALA A 87 -51.76 -19.90 0.38
C ALA A 87 -51.26 -21.27 0.90
N SER A 88 -50.64 -21.29 2.09
CA SER A 88 -51.23 -21.82 3.35
C SER A 88 -50.21 -22.03 4.50
N GLY A 89 -50.67 -21.83 5.74
CA GLY A 89 -50.07 -22.26 7.02
C GLY A 89 -49.05 -21.27 7.60
N GLY A 90 -49.14 -20.79 8.84
CA GLY A 90 -49.85 -21.26 10.02
C GLY A 90 -48.91 -21.12 11.22
N GLU A 91 -49.43 -20.54 12.30
CA GLU A 91 -48.96 -20.60 13.69
C GLU A 91 -48.17 -19.42 14.30
N THR A 92 -48.77 -19.04 15.42
CA THR A 92 -48.57 -17.98 16.40
C THR A 92 -47.59 -18.37 17.50
N SER A 93 -46.79 -17.43 18.00
CA SER A 93 -46.54 -17.29 19.44
C SER A 93 -45.83 -15.97 19.75
N ALA A 94 -46.48 -15.14 20.55
CA ALA A 94 -45.99 -13.88 21.09
C ALA A 94 -45.13 -14.10 22.38
N PRO A 95 -44.41 -13.07 22.86
CA PRO A 95 -43.25 -13.21 23.74
C PRO A 95 -43.56 -12.98 25.22
N THR A 96 -42.72 -13.56 26.10
CA THR A 96 -42.66 -13.22 27.54
C THR A 96 -41.59 -12.17 27.79
N GLY A 97 -42.00 -11.06 28.41
CA GLY A 97 -41.14 -9.96 28.81
C GLY A 97 -40.57 -10.08 30.23
N VAL A 98 -39.65 -9.16 30.54
CA VAL A 98 -39.39 -8.69 31.92
C VAL A 98 -39.10 -7.19 31.85
N ALA A 99 -39.82 -6.43 32.66
CA ALA A 99 -39.83 -4.97 32.74
C ALA A 99 -38.96 -4.45 33.88
N SER A 100 -38.55 -3.17 33.81
CA SER A 100 -38.32 -2.19 34.91
C SER A 100 -37.73 -0.92 34.29
N ALA A 101 -38.03 0.33 34.64
CA ALA A 101 -39.10 1.00 35.38
C ALA A 101 -38.92 2.51 35.08
N SER A 102 -40.03 3.27 35.08
CA SER A 102 -40.12 4.69 34.75
C SER A 102 -40.24 5.56 36.00
N THR A 103 -39.73 6.80 35.94
CA THR A 103 -40.06 7.99 36.78
C THR A 103 -39.45 9.19 36.04
N ASP A 104 -39.98 10.40 35.92
CA ASP A 104 -41.24 11.07 36.25
C ASP A 104 -41.20 12.41 35.47
N LEU A 105 -42.34 12.90 35.01
CA LEU A 105 -42.61 14.32 34.67
C LEU A 105 -43.48 14.90 35.80
N PRO A 106 -43.62 16.24 36.01
CA PRO A 106 -44.62 17.04 35.26
C PRO A 106 -44.30 18.58 35.23
N PRO A 107 -45.25 19.53 35.01
CA PRO A 107 -45.39 20.24 33.73
C PRO A 107 -45.50 21.78 33.87
N VAL A 108 -45.48 22.55 32.76
CA VAL A 108 -46.14 23.87 32.73
C VAL A 108 -46.81 24.10 31.38
N ALA A 109 -48.12 24.36 31.44
CA ALA A 109 -49.01 24.72 30.36
C ALA A 109 -48.93 26.22 30.03
N SER A 110 -49.25 26.60 28.80
CA SER A 110 -49.94 27.85 28.48
C SER A 110 -50.66 27.73 27.14
N THR A 111 -51.98 27.73 27.22
CA THR A 111 -52.96 27.85 26.14
C THR A 111 -53.16 29.30 25.71
N SER A 112 -53.23 29.54 24.40
CA SER A 112 -54.12 30.49 23.71
C SER A 112 -53.95 30.27 22.20
N SER A 113 -54.90 30.44 21.30
CA SER A 113 -56.36 30.58 21.29
C SER A 113 -56.71 30.48 19.79
N ALA A 114 -57.77 29.76 19.44
CA ALA A 114 -58.18 29.54 18.06
C ALA A 114 -58.75 30.82 17.40
N THR A 115 -58.47 30.97 16.10
CA THR A 115 -59.38 31.64 15.16
C THR A 115 -59.51 30.77 13.90
N ASN A 116 -60.75 30.37 13.61
CA ASN A 116 -61.15 29.66 12.41
C ASN A 116 -61.22 30.61 11.21
N GLY A 117 -60.81 30.13 10.02
CA GLY A 117 -60.99 30.85 8.76
C GLY A 117 -60.64 30.03 7.53
N SER A 118 -61.55 29.13 7.14
CA SER A 118 -61.95 28.79 5.75
C SER A 118 -60.90 28.47 4.66
N ASN A 119 -61.07 27.28 4.09
CA ASN A 119 -60.70 26.84 2.73
C ASN A 119 -59.23 26.95 2.32
N GLY A 120 -58.45 25.92 2.67
CA GLY A 120 -57.18 25.58 2.02
C GLY A 120 -57.22 24.11 1.64
N THR A 121 -56.96 23.82 0.36
CA THR A 121 -56.66 22.49 -0.18
C THR A 121 -55.75 21.70 0.76
N CYS A 122 -56.02 20.40 0.95
CA CYS A 122 -55.08 19.46 1.57
C CYS A 122 -53.83 19.35 0.67
N GLU A 123 -52.94 20.33 0.75
CA GLU A 123 -51.57 20.18 0.30
C GLU A 123 -50.87 19.30 1.33
N THR A 124 -50.85 18.00 1.06
CA THR A 124 -49.92 17.07 1.68
C THR A 124 -48.52 17.69 1.51
N SER A 125 -48.01 18.35 2.55
CA SER A 125 -46.71 19.02 2.52
C SER A 125 -45.63 17.95 2.46
N GLN A 126 -45.29 17.51 1.25
CA GLN A 126 -44.22 16.57 0.99
C GLN A 126 -42.90 17.25 1.38
N LYS A 127 -42.22 16.70 2.37
CA LYS A 127 -40.92 17.21 2.80
C LYS A 127 -39.84 16.48 2.00
N THR A 128 -39.18 17.21 1.10
CA THR A 128 -38.00 16.69 0.39
C THR A 128 -36.80 16.75 1.31
N GLU A 129 -36.21 15.60 1.62
CA GLU A 129 -34.95 15.52 2.39
C GLU A 129 -33.79 15.13 1.48
N GLN A 130 -32.66 15.84 1.62
CA GLN A 130 -31.43 15.50 0.92
C GLN A 130 -30.62 14.49 1.73
N ARG A 131 -30.31 13.34 1.12
CA ARG A 131 -29.45 12.30 1.69
C ARG A 131 -28.12 12.24 0.96
N TYR A 132 -27.07 11.95 1.72
CA TYR A 132 -25.71 11.77 1.21
C TYR A 132 -25.35 10.30 1.33
N ILE A 133 -25.14 9.64 0.20
CA ILE A 133 -24.86 8.20 0.16
C ILE A 133 -23.39 8.02 -0.23
N PRO A 134 -22.52 7.48 0.64
CA PRO A 134 -21.13 7.21 0.29
C PRO A 134 -21.03 6.21 -0.87
N VAL A 135 -20.36 6.61 -1.95
CA VAL A 135 -20.21 5.80 -3.18
C VAL A 135 -18.77 5.35 -3.43
N ALA A 136 -17.79 6.15 -3.01
CA ALA A 136 -16.38 5.82 -3.11
C ALA A 136 -15.59 6.35 -1.91
N GLY A 137 -14.51 5.65 -1.56
CA GLY A 137 -13.59 6.04 -0.50
C GLY A 137 -12.14 5.82 -0.89
N LEU A 138 -11.25 6.64 -0.35
CA LEU A 138 -9.80 6.54 -0.51
C LEU A 138 -9.11 6.80 0.84
N GLU A 139 -8.26 5.87 1.26
CA GLU A 139 -7.40 5.97 2.43
C GLU A 139 -5.94 6.04 1.96
N ALA A 140 -5.21 7.04 2.43
CA ALA A 140 -3.80 7.21 2.15
C ALA A 140 -3.02 7.61 3.40
N SER A 141 -1.75 7.20 3.46
CA SER A 141 -0.79 7.63 4.48
C SER A 141 0.26 8.51 3.83
N LEU A 142 0.38 9.74 4.31
CA LEU A 142 1.38 10.70 3.88
C LEU A 142 2.53 10.71 4.89
N TYR A 143 3.74 10.48 4.40
CA TYR A 143 4.96 10.54 5.19
C TYR A 143 5.85 11.67 4.70
N THR A 144 6.41 12.46 5.62
CA THR A 144 7.35 13.54 5.32
C THR A 144 8.67 13.30 6.05
N ILE A 145 9.78 13.43 5.32
CA ILE A 145 11.14 13.27 5.81
C ILE A 145 11.85 14.62 5.63
N PRO A 146 11.82 15.51 6.64
CA PRO A 146 12.32 16.88 6.48
C PRO A 146 13.82 16.95 6.18
N SER A 147 14.63 16.01 6.70
CA SER A 147 16.09 16.01 6.52
C SER A 147 16.53 15.88 5.06
N THR A 148 15.66 15.36 4.19
CA THR A 148 15.93 15.14 2.76
C THR A 148 14.87 15.80 1.87
N SER A 149 14.01 16.64 2.42
CA SER A 149 12.87 17.27 1.74
C SER A 149 12.06 16.28 0.89
N THR A 150 11.84 15.07 1.41
CA THR A 150 11.21 13.97 0.68
C THR A 150 9.87 13.60 1.30
N SER A 151 8.84 13.47 0.48
CA SER A 151 7.52 12.99 0.88
C SER A 151 7.15 11.68 0.19
N LEU A 152 6.56 10.75 0.95
CA LEU A 152 6.04 9.49 0.45
C LEU A 152 4.53 9.46 0.69
N LEU A 153 3.74 9.35 -0.39
CA LEU A 153 2.30 9.11 -0.31
C LEU A 153 2.05 7.62 -0.57
N TYR A 154 1.53 6.90 0.41
CA TYR A 154 1.08 5.53 0.24
C TYR A 154 -0.44 5.50 0.11
N ILE A 155 -0.97 5.05 -1.02
CA ILE A 155 -2.41 4.82 -1.15
C ILE A 155 -2.70 3.42 -0.63
N SER A 156 -3.30 3.37 0.56
CA SER A 156 -3.57 2.17 1.35
C SER A 156 -4.79 1.43 0.81
N LYS A 157 -5.93 2.13 0.67
CA LYS A 157 -7.20 1.53 0.26
C LYS A 157 -7.95 2.45 -0.69
N VAL A 158 -8.57 1.86 -1.69
CA VAL A 158 -9.59 2.52 -2.52
C VAL A 158 -10.73 1.53 -2.71
N ASP A 159 -11.96 1.97 -2.44
CA ASP A 159 -13.12 1.09 -2.50
C ASP A 159 -14.37 1.83 -2.97
N THR A 160 -15.38 1.07 -3.37
CA THR A 160 -16.71 1.57 -3.72
C THR A 160 -17.78 0.80 -2.97
N SER A 161 -18.89 1.46 -2.66
CA SER A 161 -20.04 0.81 -2.03
C SER A 161 -20.93 0.07 -3.04
N GLY A 162 -20.77 0.36 -4.34
CA GLY A 162 -21.66 -0.13 -5.40
C GLY A 162 -23.05 0.51 -5.38
N LEU A 163 -23.26 1.55 -4.57
CA LEU A 163 -24.56 2.20 -4.43
C LEU A 163 -24.81 3.29 -5.47
N SER A 164 -23.81 3.70 -6.26
CA SER A 164 -24.02 4.71 -7.31
C SER A 164 -24.93 4.16 -8.42
N PRO A 165 -25.98 4.89 -8.85
CA PRO A 165 -26.92 4.38 -9.84
C PRO A 165 -26.24 4.18 -11.20
N PRO A 166 -26.50 3.07 -11.90
CA PRO A 166 -25.94 2.83 -13.23
C PRO A 166 -26.35 3.90 -14.25
N SER A 167 -27.53 4.50 -14.07
CA SER A 167 -28.06 5.58 -14.91
C SER A 167 -27.33 6.91 -14.73
N SER A 168 -26.64 7.11 -13.60
CA SER A 168 -26.01 8.39 -13.30
C SER A 168 -24.72 8.62 -14.09
N GLY A 169 -24.08 7.57 -14.61
CA GLY A 169 -22.83 7.67 -15.38
C GLY A 169 -21.69 6.80 -14.85
N PRO A 170 -20.44 6.99 -15.34
CA PRO A 170 -19.27 6.27 -14.87
C PRO A 170 -18.93 6.56 -13.40
N SER A 171 -18.41 5.53 -12.72
CA SER A 171 -17.93 5.66 -11.34
C SER A 171 -16.87 6.78 -11.17
N PRO A 172 -16.97 7.60 -10.10
CA PRO A 172 -16.04 8.69 -9.84
C PRO A 172 -14.65 8.21 -9.36
N THR A 173 -14.53 6.92 -9.00
CA THR A 173 -13.38 6.38 -8.25
C THR A 173 -12.05 6.56 -8.97
N ARG A 174 -12.03 6.45 -10.31
CA ARG A 174 -10.79 6.69 -11.08
C ARG A 174 -10.38 8.15 -11.01
N THR A 175 -11.34 9.07 -11.14
CA THR A 175 -11.08 10.51 -11.05
C THR A 175 -10.65 10.89 -9.64
N LEU A 176 -11.32 10.36 -8.61
CA LEU A 176 -10.90 10.52 -7.22
C LEU A 176 -9.42 10.12 -7.04
N ALA A 177 -9.07 8.87 -7.40
CA ALA A 177 -7.71 8.37 -7.22
C ALA A 177 -6.68 9.11 -8.08
N SER A 178 -6.96 9.34 -9.37
CA SER A 178 -6.01 10.05 -10.26
C SER A 178 -5.76 11.47 -9.81
N SER A 179 -6.82 12.19 -9.40
CA SER A 179 -6.71 13.58 -8.99
C SER A 179 -6.12 13.74 -7.59
N SER A 180 -6.30 12.77 -6.69
CA SER A 180 -5.53 12.71 -5.44
C SER A 180 -4.03 12.54 -5.72
N ILE A 181 -3.65 11.65 -6.64
CA ILE A 181 -2.24 11.45 -7.02
C ILE A 181 -1.67 12.73 -7.63
N SER A 182 -2.36 13.32 -8.62
CA SER A 182 -1.86 14.53 -9.29
C SER A 182 -1.75 15.71 -8.33
N TYR A 183 -2.69 15.86 -7.39
CA TYR A 183 -2.61 16.89 -6.34
C TYR A 183 -1.30 16.83 -5.55
N PHE A 184 -0.93 15.67 -4.99
CA PHE A 184 0.28 15.56 -4.18
C PHE A 184 1.57 15.67 -4.99
N LEU A 185 1.52 15.33 -6.29
CA LEU A 185 2.65 15.54 -7.20
C LEU A 185 2.82 17.03 -7.56
N TYR A 186 1.72 17.79 -7.71
CA TYR A 186 1.73 19.22 -7.99
C TYR A 186 1.98 20.11 -6.78
N HIS A 187 1.46 19.69 -5.64
CA HIS A 187 1.52 20.42 -4.40
C HIS A 187 2.20 19.54 -3.34
N PRO A 188 3.52 19.30 -3.47
CA PRO A 188 4.27 18.55 -2.49
C PRO A 188 4.03 19.11 -1.08
N PRO A 189 3.67 18.26 -0.12
CA PRO A 189 3.39 18.70 1.22
C PRO A 189 4.67 19.19 1.90
N HIS A 190 4.51 20.16 2.80
CA HIS A 190 5.58 20.70 3.67
C HIS A 190 6.84 21.17 2.93
N GLY A 191 6.70 21.65 1.69
CA GLY A 191 7.82 22.16 0.89
C GLY A 191 8.78 21.07 0.39
N SER A 192 8.34 19.81 0.36
CA SER A 192 9.14 18.71 -0.15
C SER A 192 9.51 18.93 -1.62
N THR A 193 10.76 18.63 -1.97
CA THR A 193 11.27 18.73 -3.35
C THR A 193 11.14 17.40 -4.09
N ARG A 194 11.07 16.29 -3.35
CA ARG A 194 10.92 14.93 -3.87
C ARG A 194 9.61 14.34 -3.37
N VAL A 195 8.82 13.78 -4.27
CA VAL A 195 7.56 13.10 -3.93
C VAL A 195 7.55 11.72 -4.55
N ARG A 196 7.24 10.70 -3.75
CA ARG A 196 7.02 9.33 -4.21
C ARG A 196 5.62 8.87 -3.85
N VAL A 197 4.84 8.46 -4.84
CA VAL A 197 3.54 7.83 -4.63
C VAL A 197 3.72 6.32 -4.73
N HIS A 198 3.34 5.59 -3.70
CA HIS A 198 3.43 4.14 -3.61
C HIS A 198 2.03 3.52 -3.58
N ILE A 199 1.81 2.50 -4.41
CA ILE A 199 0.55 1.76 -4.48
C ILE A 199 0.86 0.27 -4.54
N PHE A 200 0.15 -0.52 -3.73
CA PHE A 200 0.10 -1.98 -3.85
C PHE A 200 -1.29 -2.41 -4.30
N ALA A 201 -1.38 -3.00 -5.49
CA ALA A 201 -2.62 -3.43 -6.11
C ALA A 201 -2.85 -4.92 -5.89
N ARG A 202 -3.87 -5.26 -5.11
CA ARG A 202 -4.36 -6.63 -4.89
C ARG A 202 -5.88 -6.62 -4.95
N ALA A 203 -6.52 -7.54 -5.66
CA ALA A 203 -7.98 -7.58 -5.68
C ALA A 203 -8.52 -8.18 -4.38
N GLN A 204 -9.54 -7.53 -3.82
CA GLN A 204 -10.35 -8.04 -2.71
C GLN A 204 -11.80 -7.58 -2.92
N GLY A 205 -12.76 -8.33 -2.37
CA GLY A 205 -14.19 -8.01 -2.52
C GLY A 205 -14.60 -6.69 -1.88
N GLN A 206 -13.91 -6.27 -0.82
CA GLN A 206 -14.13 -5.01 -0.12
C GLN A 206 -12.90 -4.62 0.70
N TYR A 207 -12.75 -3.32 0.93
CA TYR A 207 -11.70 -2.72 1.75
C TYR A 207 -12.26 -1.73 2.79
N LEU A 208 -13.11 -0.78 2.35
CA LEU A 208 -13.61 0.32 3.19
C LEU A 208 -15.09 0.19 3.51
N PHE A 209 -15.86 -0.52 2.69
CA PHE A 209 -17.31 -0.64 2.87
C PHE A 209 -17.69 -2.09 3.23
N PRO A 210 -17.81 -2.44 4.52
CA PRO A 210 -18.24 -3.77 4.94
C PRO A 210 -19.62 -4.15 4.35
N GLY A 211 -19.73 -5.37 3.85
CA GLY A 211 -20.97 -5.89 3.23
C GLY A 211 -21.21 -5.38 1.81
N SER A 212 -20.38 -4.46 1.29
CA SER A 212 -20.54 -3.97 -0.07
C SER A 212 -20.27 -5.03 -1.14
N VAL A 213 -19.54 -6.10 -0.81
CA VAL A 213 -19.31 -7.23 -1.72
C VAL A 213 -20.61 -7.94 -2.10
N ASP A 214 -21.61 -7.91 -1.22
CA ASP A 214 -22.91 -8.56 -1.44
C ASP A 214 -23.86 -7.69 -2.30
N ASN A 215 -23.50 -6.42 -2.50
CA ASN A 215 -24.27 -5.52 -3.35
C ASN A 215 -24.02 -5.83 -4.83
N LYS A 216 -25.07 -6.28 -5.54
CA LYS A 216 -25.03 -6.58 -6.99
C LYS A 216 -24.63 -5.38 -7.87
N GLY A 217 -24.83 -4.15 -7.38
CA GLY A 217 -24.37 -2.93 -8.06
C GLY A 217 -22.85 -2.73 -7.97
N LYS A 218 -22.15 -3.42 -7.06
CA LYS A 218 -20.70 -3.34 -6.92
C LYS A 218 -20.02 -4.21 -7.96
N LYS A 219 -19.26 -3.56 -8.85
CA LYS A 219 -18.38 -4.25 -9.80
C LYS A 219 -16.99 -4.40 -9.21
N VAL A 220 -16.70 -5.57 -8.67
CA VAL A 220 -15.34 -5.94 -8.19
C VAL A 220 -14.46 -6.30 -9.40
N LEU A 221 -13.25 -5.75 -9.45
CA LEU A 221 -12.26 -6.11 -10.46
C LEU A 221 -11.48 -7.33 -10.01
N ASP A 222 -11.16 -8.22 -10.94
CA ASP A 222 -10.16 -9.26 -10.73
C ASP A 222 -8.75 -8.66 -10.66
N ASP A 223 -7.77 -9.44 -10.25
CA ASP A 223 -6.38 -9.01 -10.12
C ASP A 223 -5.84 -8.33 -11.39
N LYS A 224 -6.04 -8.96 -12.56
CA LYS A 224 -5.60 -8.43 -13.85
C LYS A 224 -6.28 -7.10 -14.18
N GLY A 225 -7.59 -7.03 -13.94
CA GLY A 225 -8.39 -5.82 -14.13
C GLY A 225 -7.94 -4.69 -13.22
N LEU A 226 -7.64 -4.98 -11.95
CA LEU A 226 -7.22 -4.00 -10.97
C LEU A 226 -5.82 -3.44 -11.26
N ILE A 227 -4.86 -4.28 -11.65
CA ILE A 227 -3.51 -3.83 -12.04
C ILE A 227 -3.59 -2.91 -13.27
N ARG A 228 -4.37 -3.30 -14.30
CA ARG A 228 -4.63 -2.43 -15.46
C ARG A 228 -5.34 -1.14 -15.08
N TRP A 229 -6.28 -1.22 -14.13
CA TRP A 229 -6.99 -0.06 -13.62
C TRP A 229 -6.01 0.92 -12.96
N TRP A 230 -5.13 0.46 -12.07
CA TRP A 230 -4.14 1.31 -11.41
C TRP A 230 -3.14 1.92 -12.37
N LYS A 231 -2.61 1.13 -13.31
CA LYS A 231 -1.74 1.65 -14.38
C LYS A 231 -2.40 2.83 -15.10
N LYS A 232 -3.64 2.67 -15.59
CA LYS A 232 -4.39 3.74 -16.26
C LYS A 232 -4.72 4.94 -15.36
N THR A 233 -4.97 4.70 -14.06
CA THR A 233 -5.22 5.77 -13.09
C THR A 233 -3.99 6.64 -12.90
N ILE A 234 -2.82 6.01 -12.77
CA ILE A 234 -1.52 6.70 -12.63
C ILE A 234 -1.17 7.42 -13.92
N GLU A 235 -1.38 6.79 -15.08
CA GLU A 235 -1.20 7.39 -16.39
C GLU A 235 -2.01 8.69 -16.55
N LYS A 236 -3.29 8.66 -16.16
CA LYS A 236 -4.13 9.85 -16.13
C LYS A 236 -3.55 10.94 -15.23
N ALA A 237 -3.16 10.58 -14.00
CA ALA A 237 -2.55 11.52 -13.05
C ALA A 237 -1.23 12.13 -13.59
N ALA A 238 -0.38 11.31 -14.22
CA ALA A 238 0.90 11.74 -14.76
C ALA A 238 0.72 12.71 -15.95
N LEU A 239 -0.27 12.46 -16.81
CA LEU A 239 -0.64 13.36 -17.91
C LEU A 239 -1.23 14.67 -17.38
N GLU A 240 -2.09 14.62 -16.36
CA GLU A 240 -2.55 15.82 -15.65
C GLU A 240 -1.35 16.61 -15.10
N VAL A 241 -0.36 15.92 -14.51
CA VAL A 241 0.91 16.50 -14.00
C VAL A 241 1.82 17.08 -15.07
N GLN A 242 1.71 16.59 -16.30
CA GLN A 242 2.45 17.14 -17.43
C GLN A 242 1.76 18.37 -18.01
N ALA A 243 0.42 18.36 -18.07
CA ALA A 243 -0.38 19.37 -18.76
C ALA A 243 -0.46 20.71 -18.02
N ALA A 244 -0.48 20.71 -16.68
CA ALA A 244 -0.52 21.93 -15.88
C ALA A 244 0.89 22.46 -15.52
N LYS A 245 1.95 22.00 -16.20
CA LYS A 245 3.29 22.60 -16.07
C LYS A 245 3.27 24.02 -16.65
N ASP A 246 3.68 24.98 -15.82
CA ASP A 246 3.92 26.36 -16.21
C ASP A 246 5.06 26.45 -17.23
N VAL A 247 4.93 27.34 -18.20
CA VAL A 247 5.90 27.53 -19.31
C VAL A 247 7.29 27.95 -18.81
N ASP A 248 7.38 28.54 -17.61
CA ASP A 248 8.58 29.19 -17.08
C ASP A 248 9.48 28.32 -16.19
N ARG A 249 9.14 27.05 -15.89
CA ARG A 249 10.04 26.17 -15.12
C ARG A 249 10.04 24.73 -15.64
N PRO A 250 11.16 24.23 -16.20
CA PRO A 250 11.26 22.82 -16.59
C PRO A 250 11.21 21.95 -15.32
N SER A 251 10.04 21.38 -15.05
CA SER A 251 9.87 20.38 -13.98
C SER A 251 10.48 19.05 -14.44
N ALA A 252 11.34 18.47 -13.59
CA ALA A 252 11.98 17.18 -13.84
C ALA A 252 10.97 16.12 -14.32
N PRO A 253 11.37 15.21 -15.21
CA PRO A 253 10.47 14.18 -15.71
C PRO A 253 10.01 13.27 -14.58
N LEU A 254 8.75 12.83 -14.65
CA LEU A 254 8.22 11.83 -13.73
C LEU A 254 8.87 10.48 -14.05
N LYS A 255 9.30 9.77 -13.01
CA LYS A 255 9.81 8.39 -13.14
C LYS A 255 8.72 7.43 -12.67
N LEU A 256 8.23 6.58 -13.57
CA LEU A 256 7.13 5.66 -13.31
C LEU A 256 7.67 4.24 -13.28
N PHE A 257 7.37 3.51 -12.21
CA PHE A 257 7.80 2.14 -11.98
C PHE A 257 6.59 1.26 -11.77
N TYR A 258 6.58 0.09 -12.40
CA TYR A 258 5.64 -0.97 -12.06
C TYR A 258 6.33 -2.32 -12.07
N LEU A 259 5.88 -3.20 -11.20
CA LEU A 259 6.39 -4.57 -11.11
C LEU A 259 5.25 -5.51 -10.72
N VAL A 260 5.17 -6.64 -11.41
CA VAL A 260 4.31 -7.76 -11.03
C VAL A 260 5.24 -8.88 -10.54
N PRO A 261 5.35 -9.10 -9.22
CA PRO A 261 6.29 -10.08 -8.68
C PRO A 261 6.06 -11.47 -9.29
N GLY A 262 7.16 -12.16 -9.59
CA GLY A 262 7.14 -13.50 -10.17
C GLY A 262 6.96 -13.56 -11.68
N LEU A 263 6.73 -12.42 -12.35
CA LEU A 263 6.70 -12.33 -13.81
C LEU A 263 7.86 -11.48 -14.33
N SER A 264 8.54 -11.99 -15.36
CA SER A 264 9.42 -11.15 -16.20
C SER A 264 8.62 -10.10 -16.96
N TYR A 265 9.31 -9.11 -17.54
CA TYR A 265 8.66 -8.08 -18.34
C TYR A 265 7.79 -8.68 -19.45
N LEU A 266 8.32 -9.62 -20.24
CA LEU A 266 7.60 -10.24 -21.35
C LEU A 266 6.38 -11.04 -20.89
N GLU A 267 6.48 -11.76 -19.77
CA GLU A 267 5.37 -12.52 -19.19
C GLU A 267 4.29 -11.61 -18.58
N SER A 268 4.64 -10.38 -18.21
CA SER A 268 3.70 -9.40 -17.69
C SER A 268 2.81 -8.79 -18.79
N LEU A 269 3.29 -8.71 -20.04
CA LEU A 269 2.62 -8.01 -21.14
C LEU A 269 1.17 -8.44 -21.43
N PRO A 270 0.82 -9.74 -21.39
CA PRO A 270 -0.57 -10.18 -21.57
C PRO A 270 -1.52 -9.64 -20.50
N TYR A 271 -1.01 -9.35 -19.30
CA TYR A 271 -1.80 -8.83 -18.18
C TYR A 271 -1.75 -7.31 -18.08
N VAL A 272 -0.57 -6.74 -18.34
CA VAL A 272 -0.26 -5.32 -18.24
C VAL A 272 0.45 -4.89 -19.52
N PRO A 273 -0.30 -4.48 -20.55
CA PRO A 273 0.29 -4.09 -21.81
C PRO A 273 1.29 -2.94 -21.65
N ALA A 274 2.39 -3.03 -22.38
CA ALA A 274 3.34 -1.94 -22.53
C ALA A 274 2.60 -0.71 -23.05
N ALA A 275 2.87 0.45 -22.46
CA ALA A 275 2.42 1.72 -22.98
C ALA A 275 3.47 2.77 -22.70
N THR A 276 3.86 3.51 -23.73
CA THR A 276 4.63 4.75 -23.59
C THR A 276 3.63 5.88 -23.73
N LEU A 277 3.45 6.69 -22.69
CA LEU A 277 2.46 7.78 -22.69
C LEU A 277 2.96 8.98 -23.48
N SER A 278 4.21 9.32 -23.24
CA SER A 278 4.96 10.36 -23.94
C SER A 278 6.45 10.06 -23.83
N PRO A 279 7.32 10.65 -24.66
CA PRO A 279 8.77 10.47 -24.55
C PRO A 279 9.33 10.82 -23.16
N SER A 280 8.64 11.71 -22.43
CA SER A 280 9.00 12.16 -21.08
C SER A 280 8.31 11.40 -19.94
N ILE A 281 7.36 10.51 -20.25
CA ILE A 281 6.63 9.67 -19.28
C ILE A 281 6.60 8.25 -19.81
N ALA A 282 7.64 7.50 -19.46
CA ALA A 282 7.77 6.09 -19.78
C ALA A 282 7.70 5.25 -18.50
N TRP A 283 7.04 4.11 -18.61
CA TRP A 283 7.03 3.10 -17.55
C TRP A 283 8.31 2.29 -17.59
N THR A 284 8.95 2.16 -16.43
CA THR A 284 10.03 1.21 -16.19
C THR A 284 9.46 -0.04 -15.51
N TYR A 285 9.62 -1.21 -16.11
CA TYR A 285 9.25 -2.48 -15.48
C TYR A 285 10.33 -2.92 -14.50
N SER A 286 10.25 -2.41 -13.28
CA SER A 286 11.15 -2.72 -12.17
C SER A 286 10.62 -2.06 -10.89
N HIS A 287 11.30 -2.27 -9.77
CA HIS A 287 11.11 -1.50 -8.55
C HIS A 287 11.99 -0.23 -8.56
N PRO A 288 11.61 0.82 -7.82
CA PRO A 288 12.37 2.08 -7.82
C PRO A 288 13.72 1.98 -7.09
N TYR A 289 13.90 0.99 -6.20
CA TYR A 289 14.98 1.01 -5.21
C TYR A 289 16.39 0.79 -5.77
N SER A 290 16.51 0.33 -7.02
CA SER A 290 17.79 0.21 -7.73
C SER A 290 18.04 1.33 -8.73
N ALA A 291 17.04 2.19 -8.94
CA ALA A 291 17.13 3.33 -9.85
C ALA A 291 17.11 4.68 -9.11
N LEU A 292 16.53 4.71 -7.90
CA LEU A 292 16.39 5.90 -7.08
C LEU A 292 17.18 5.76 -5.78
N SER A 293 17.72 6.88 -5.30
CA SER A 293 18.39 6.91 -4.00
C SER A 293 17.41 6.65 -2.85
N SER A 294 17.95 6.27 -1.68
CA SER A 294 17.15 6.19 -0.46
C SER A 294 16.42 7.52 -0.18
N PRO A 295 15.17 7.48 0.30
CA PRO A 295 14.47 8.68 0.72
C PRO A 295 14.99 9.26 2.05
N LEU A 296 15.77 8.48 2.82
CA LEU A 296 16.30 8.86 4.14
C LEU A 296 17.64 9.59 4.08
N HIS A 297 18.32 9.53 2.94
CA HIS A 297 19.65 10.10 2.76
C HIS A 297 19.65 11.15 1.62
N PRO A 298 20.63 12.07 1.62
CA PRO A 298 20.89 12.91 0.47
C PRO A 298 21.03 12.07 -0.81
N PRO A 299 20.69 12.62 -1.99
CA PRO A 299 20.81 11.89 -3.24
C PRO A 299 22.21 11.30 -3.47
N ALA A 300 22.27 10.00 -3.65
CA ALA A 300 23.47 9.21 -3.88
C ALA A 300 23.15 8.02 -4.78
N SER A 301 24.17 7.22 -5.13
CA SER A 301 23.95 5.95 -5.83
C SER A 301 22.93 5.08 -5.09
N PRO A 302 22.02 4.36 -5.78
CA PRO A 302 21.07 3.46 -5.13
C PRO A 302 21.75 2.34 -4.33
N SER A 303 23.00 1.99 -4.66
CA SER A 303 23.81 1.00 -3.94
C SER A 303 24.55 1.56 -2.71
N ALA A 304 24.43 2.87 -2.43
CA ALA A 304 25.18 3.51 -1.35
C ALA A 304 24.69 3.12 0.05
N HIS A 305 23.46 2.63 0.16
CA HIS A 305 22.81 2.31 1.43
C HIS A 305 22.20 0.89 1.41
N PRO A 306 22.10 0.22 2.57
CA PRO A 306 21.53 -1.12 2.65
C PRO A 306 20.03 -1.14 2.32
N LEU A 307 19.49 -2.32 2.01
CA LEU A 307 18.06 -2.49 1.64
C LEU A 307 17.09 -1.88 2.67
N THR A 308 17.47 -1.91 3.95
CA THR A 308 16.68 -1.38 5.08
C THR A 308 16.42 0.11 4.99
N ASP A 309 17.24 0.83 4.23
CA ASP A 309 17.15 2.27 4.06
C ASP A 309 16.35 2.63 2.79
N HIS A 310 16.01 1.63 1.96
CA HIS A 310 15.31 1.82 0.70
C HIS A 310 13.84 1.39 0.77
N ILE A 311 13.55 0.28 1.47
CA ILE A 311 12.24 -0.36 1.45
C ILE A 311 11.37 0.16 2.61
N PRO A 312 10.33 0.97 2.33
CA PRO A 312 9.40 1.44 3.35
C PRO A 312 8.48 0.31 3.83
N SER A 313 8.22 0.30 5.14
CA SER A 313 7.25 -0.54 5.82
C SER A 313 5.92 0.21 5.97
N PHE A 314 5.04 0.09 4.98
CA PHE A 314 3.70 0.67 5.01
C PHE A 314 2.67 -0.18 5.79
N PRO A 315 1.61 0.42 6.35
CA PRO A 315 0.50 -0.29 6.98
C PRO A 315 -0.14 -1.32 6.05
N ASP A 316 -0.46 -2.51 6.59
CA ASP A 316 -1.15 -3.62 5.88
C ASP A 316 -0.50 -4.10 4.57
N ASP A 317 0.74 -3.71 4.31
CA ASP A 317 1.45 -3.96 3.07
C ASP A 317 2.28 -5.25 3.12
N PRO A 318 2.31 -6.06 2.05
CA PRO A 318 3.09 -7.30 2.03
C PRO A 318 4.61 -7.07 2.15
N LYS A 319 5.13 -5.89 1.76
CA LYS A 319 6.55 -5.55 1.96
C LYS A 319 6.90 -5.50 3.44
N SER A 320 6.05 -4.86 4.24
CA SER A 320 6.19 -4.76 5.71
C SER A 320 6.10 -6.12 6.38
N ARG A 321 5.13 -6.94 5.96
CA ARG A 321 4.98 -8.32 6.45
C ARG A 321 6.18 -9.19 6.08
N PHE A 322 6.75 -8.99 4.89
CA PHE A 322 7.95 -9.71 4.48
C PHE A 322 9.17 -9.30 5.31
N LEU A 323 9.46 -7.99 5.44
CA LEU A 323 10.52 -7.48 6.30
C LEU A 323 10.39 -8.03 7.73
N HIS A 324 9.19 -7.95 8.31
CA HIS A 324 8.89 -8.49 9.64
C HIS A 324 9.16 -10.01 9.74
N SER A 325 8.80 -10.79 8.72
CA SER A 325 9.06 -12.24 8.75
C SER A 325 10.55 -12.59 8.70
N LEU A 326 11.39 -11.75 8.09
CA LEU A 326 12.83 -11.95 8.04
C LEU A 326 13.52 -11.58 9.36
N THR A 327 12.97 -10.64 10.12
CA THR A 327 13.54 -10.23 11.41
C THR A 327 13.20 -11.20 12.54
N SER A 328 12.09 -11.95 12.40
CA SER A 328 11.47 -12.71 13.50
C SER A 328 11.24 -11.81 14.72
N SER A 329 10.79 -10.57 14.49
CA SER A 329 10.57 -9.59 15.53
C SER A 329 9.42 -10.01 16.46
N SER A 330 9.49 -9.56 17.71
CA SER A 330 8.35 -9.60 18.63
C SER A 330 7.44 -8.37 18.49
N VAL A 331 7.90 -7.32 17.82
CA VAL A 331 7.15 -6.10 17.53
C VAL A 331 6.37 -6.31 16.25
N SER A 332 5.09 -5.99 16.24
CA SER A 332 4.24 -6.26 15.09
C SER A 332 4.66 -5.46 13.84
N SER A 333 4.26 -5.91 12.65
CA SER A 333 4.52 -5.17 11.41
C SER A 333 3.81 -3.81 11.40
N SER A 334 4.36 -2.83 10.66
CA SER A 334 3.74 -1.51 10.47
C SER A 334 2.23 -1.60 10.17
N GLY A 335 1.44 -0.78 10.88
CA GLY A 335 -0.02 -0.71 10.74
C GLY A 335 -0.81 -1.75 11.52
N THR A 336 -0.14 -2.63 12.25
CA THR A 336 -0.82 -3.61 13.13
C THR A 336 -0.64 -3.21 14.60
N PRO A 337 -1.62 -3.49 15.48
CA PRO A 337 -1.50 -3.16 16.89
C PRO A 337 -0.22 -3.75 17.51
N GLY A 338 0.51 -2.93 18.25
CA GLY A 338 1.81 -3.26 18.84
C GLY A 338 2.98 -3.11 17.87
N ASP A 339 2.84 -2.31 16.81
CA ASP A 339 3.97 -1.95 15.95
C ASP A 339 4.94 -0.97 16.63
N TYR A 340 5.96 -0.54 15.90
CA TYR A 340 6.98 0.37 16.44
C TYR A 340 6.42 1.72 16.89
N ASP A 341 5.35 2.24 16.28
CA ASP A 341 4.76 3.49 16.73
C ASP A 341 4.10 3.28 18.10
N ASP A 342 3.38 2.18 18.29
CA ASP A 342 2.74 1.83 19.56
C ASP A 342 3.76 1.56 20.67
N VAL A 343 4.86 0.87 20.35
CA VAL A 343 5.96 0.64 21.30
C VAL A 343 6.48 1.98 21.80
N PHE A 344 6.85 2.91 20.90
CA PHE A 344 7.39 4.21 21.31
C PHE A 344 6.38 5.08 22.06
N LEU A 345 5.10 5.04 21.68
CA LEU A 345 4.03 5.72 22.42
C LEU A 345 3.88 5.14 23.84
N SER A 346 3.99 3.82 24.00
CA SER A 346 3.92 3.16 25.31
C SER A 346 5.12 3.49 26.21
N LEU A 347 6.33 3.63 25.64
CA LEU A 347 7.51 4.06 26.39
C LEU A 347 7.36 5.48 26.93
N ALA A 348 6.67 6.36 26.18
CA ALA A 348 6.41 7.72 26.61
C ALA A 348 5.39 7.78 27.78
N SER A 349 4.44 6.83 27.84
CA SER A 349 3.42 6.79 28.89
C SER A 349 3.85 6.01 30.15
N ASN A 350 4.69 4.99 30.03
CA ASN A 350 4.99 4.03 31.11
C ASN A 350 6.18 4.42 32.01
N THR A 351 6.21 5.65 32.52
CA THR A 351 7.33 6.14 33.36
C THR A 351 7.49 5.43 34.72
N PHE A 352 6.50 4.65 35.21
CA PHE A 352 6.50 4.16 36.59
C PHE A 352 6.26 2.65 36.82
N ALA A 353 5.89 1.86 35.80
CA ALA A 353 5.32 0.52 36.04
C ALA A 353 6.34 -0.64 36.10
N THR A 354 7.52 -0.53 35.47
CA THR A 354 8.40 -1.69 35.18
C THR A 354 9.73 -1.68 35.92
N GLY A 355 10.02 -0.67 36.76
CA GLY A 355 11.29 -0.55 37.47
C GLY A 355 12.52 -0.26 36.58
N GLN A 356 12.36 -0.28 35.25
CA GLN A 356 13.32 0.23 34.27
C GLN A 356 13.01 1.68 33.94
N THR A 357 14.04 2.49 33.69
CA THR A 357 13.83 3.86 33.22
C THR A 357 13.41 3.85 31.74
N PRO A 358 12.61 4.83 31.27
CA PRO A 358 12.27 4.94 29.85
C PRO A 358 13.49 4.96 28.93
N ALA A 359 14.60 5.54 29.38
CA ALA A 359 15.87 5.54 28.64
C ALA A 359 16.49 4.14 28.51
N GLN A 360 16.39 3.30 29.55
CA GLN A 360 16.85 1.91 29.50
C GLN A 360 16.00 1.10 28.53
N MET A 361 14.67 1.22 28.61
CA MET A 361 13.74 0.54 27.70
C MET A 361 13.96 0.95 26.24
N LEU A 362 14.17 2.25 25.98
CA LEU A 362 14.49 2.74 24.65
C LEU A 362 15.81 2.13 24.14
N GLY A 363 16.84 2.08 25.00
CA GLY A 363 18.10 1.44 24.66
C GLY A 363 17.95 -0.06 24.33
N ASP A 364 17.05 -0.78 25.01
CA ASP A 364 16.74 -2.18 24.71
C ASP A 364 16.05 -2.34 23.35
N VAL A 365 15.06 -1.49 23.05
CA VAL A 365 14.37 -1.46 21.74
C VAL A 365 15.36 -1.16 20.62
N GLU A 366 16.24 -0.18 20.80
CA GLU A 366 17.26 0.18 19.82
C GLU A 366 18.27 -0.96 19.59
N ARG A 367 18.72 -1.65 20.64
CA ARG A 367 19.56 -2.84 20.51
C ARG A 367 18.83 -3.99 19.81
N GLY A 368 17.52 -4.10 20.00
CA GLY A 368 16.64 -5.02 19.28
C GLY A 368 16.66 -4.74 17.78
N LEU A 369 16.34 -3.50 17.41
CA LEU A 369 16.32 -3.04 16.03
C LEU A 369 17.64 -3.24 15.32
N GLU A 370 18.76 -2.97 15.98
CA GLU A 370 20.09 -3.16 15.40
C GLU A 370 20.40 -4.65 15.13
N ARG A 371 19.99 -5.56 16.02
CA ARG A 371 20.09 -7.01 15.80
C ARG A 371 19.21 -7.47 14.66
N GLU A 372 17.98 -6.96 14.58
CA GLU A 372 17.05 -7.25 13.49
C GLU A 372 17.56 -6.74 12.13
N ARG A 373 18.09 -5.52 12.10
CA ARG A 373 18.75 -4.93 10.92
C ARG A 373 19.89 -5.81 10.42
N LYS A 374 20.75 -6.27 11.33
CA LYS A 374 21.84 -7.19 11.00
C LYS A 374 21.31 -8.49 10.38
N ARG A 375 20.27 -9.09 10.97
CA ARG A 375 19.62 -10.29 10.41
C ARG A 375 19.02 -10.06 9.03
N LEU A 376 18.42 -8.89 8.78
CA LEU A 376 17.87 -8.54 7.46
C LEU A 376 18.96 -8.48 6.40
N ILE A 377 20.06 -7.79 6.71
CA ILE A 377 21.18 -7.62 5.77
C ILE A 377 21.87 -8.97 5.51
N GLU A 378 22.13 -9.76 6.56
CA GLU A 378 22.75 -11.08 6.43
C GLU A 378 21.81 -12.11 5.79
N GLY A 379 20.51 -12.00 6.05
CA GLY A 379 19.48 -12.91 5.52
C GLY A 379 19.17 -12.71 4.05
N VAL A 380 19.55 -11.55 3.47
CA VAL A 380 19.36 -11.20 2.06
C VAL A 380 20.68 -10.62 1.49
N PRO A 381 21.71 -11.46 1.31
CA PRO A 381 23.04 -11.01 0.89
C PRO A 381 23.08 -10.34 -0.49
N GLY A 382 22.15 -10.69 -1.39
CA GLY A 382 21.95 -10.05 -2.69
C GLY A 382 21.22 -8.70 -2.62
N GLY A 383 20.94 -8.21 -1.41
CA GLY A 383 20.39 -6.88 -1.18
C GLY A 383 18.97 -6.71 -1.75
N VAL A 384 18.73 -5.57 -2.40
CA VAL A 384 17.40 -5.17 -2.88
C VAL A 384 16.87 -6.10 -3.99
N GLU A 385 17.73 -6.53 -4.92
CA GLU A 385 17.32 -7.40 -6.04
C GLU A 385 16.86 -8.76 -5.53
N GLU A 386 17.69 -9.44 -4.73
CA GLU A 386 17.32 -10.73 -4.11
C GLU A 386 16.07 -10.59 -3.23
N TRP A 387 15.92 -9.46 -2.53
CA TRP A 387 14.71 -9.20 -1.74
C TRP A 387 13.45 -9.22 -2.63
N TRP A 388 13.48 -8.57 -3.80
CA TRP A 388 12.34 -8.56 -4.72
C TRP A 388 12.10 -9.91 -5.41
N GLU A 389 13.16 -10.65 -5.72
CA GLU A 389 13.02 -12.04 -6.17
C GLU A 389 12.30 -12.90 -5.13
N ARG A 390 12.69 -12.78 -3.85
CA ARG A 390 12.04 -13.49 -2.74
C ARG A 390 10.61 -13.00 -2.47
N MET A 391 10.32 -11.72 -2.74
CA MET A 391 8.98 -11.14 -2.61
C MET A 391 7.96 -11.86 -3.51
N ALA A 392 8.37 -12.38 -4.66
CA ALA A 392 7.53 -13.15 -5.57
C ALA A 392 6.97 -14.46 -4.98
N PHE A 393 7.64 -15.04 -3.99
CA PHE A 393 7.25 -16.31 -3.38
C PHE A 393 6.38 -16.14 -2.13
N ARG A 394 6.05 -14.90 -1.75
CA ARG A 394 5.19 -14.62 -0.61
C ARG A 394 3.75 -14.97 -0.92
N GLN A 395 3.02 -15.49 0.07
CA GLN A 395 1.63 -15.93 -0.08
C GLN A 395 0.70 -14.86 -0.71
N GLU A 396 0.98 -13.58 -0.47
CA GLU A 396 0.21 -12.46 -1.02
C GLU A 396 0.56 -12.12 -2.47
N CYS A 397 1.63 -12.70 -3.01
CA CYS A 397 2.17 -12.46 -4.34
C CYS A 397 2.26 -13.74 -5.19
N CYS A 398 1.86 -14.89 -4.65
CA CYS A 398 1.94 -16.19 -5.30
C CYS A 398 0.60 -16.96 -5.26
N ALA A 399 0.62 -18.26 -5.55
CA ALA A 399 -0.53 -19.15 -5.49
C ALA A 399 -1.73 -18.73 -6.37
N GLY A 400 -1.45 -18.25 -7.59
CA GLY A 400 -2.46 -17.86 -8.57
C GLY A 400 -3.01 -16.44 -8.38
N GLN A 401 -2.54 -15.70 -7.37
CA GLN A 401 -2.82 -14.27 -7.22
C GLN A 401 -1.87 -13.46 -8.10
N LEU A 402 -2.40 -12.43 -8.74
CA LEU A 402 -1.60 -11.47 -9.49
C LEU A 402 -1.66 -10.12 -8.78
N VAL A 403 -0.53 -9.57 -8.39
CA VAL A 403 -0.47 -8.28 -7.67
C VAL A 403 0.48 -7.32 -8.35
N GLY A 404 0.23 -6.02 -8.20
CA GLY A 404 1.04 -4.97 -8.82
C GLY A 404 1.62 -4.03 -7.80
N PHE A 405 2.93 -3.79 -7.87
CA PHE A 405 3.57 -2.68 -7.18
C PHE A 405 3.74 -1.53 -8.15
N PHE A 406 3.30 -0.33 -7.77
CA PHE A 406 3.48 0.88 -8.57
C PHE A 406 4.15 1.96 -7.75
N VAL A 407 5.09 2.67 -8.37
CA VAL A 407 5.72 3.86 -7.79
C VAL A 407 5.80 4.98 -8.82
N VAL A 408 5.34 6.16 -8.45
CA VAL A 408 5.54 7.40 -9.22
C VAL A 408 6.49 8.28 -8.44
N ALA A 409 7.59 8.71 -9.03
CA ALA A 409 8.55 9.60 -8.40
C ALA A 409 8.69 10.92 -9.17
N ALA A 410 8.60 12.03 -8.45
CA ALA A 410 8.76 13.39 -8.95
C ALA A 410 9.88 14.11 -8.20
N GLY A 411 10.58 14.99 -8.91
CA GLY A 411 11.68 15.80 -8.35
C GLY A 411 12.94 15.00 -8.01
N GLU A 412 13.06 13.77 -8.51
CA GLU A 412 14.26 12.96 -8.34
C GLU A 412 15.42 13.54 -9.16
N PRO A 413 16.61 13.75 -8.57
CA PRO A 413 17.75 14.26 -9.31
C PRO A 413 18.19 13.27 -10.39
N ASP A 414 18.86 13.79 -11.41
CA ASP A 414 19.56 12.95 -12.37
C ASP A 414 20.85 12.45 -11.73
N LEU A 415 20.87 11.18 -11.35
CA LEU A 415 22.02 10.55 -10.70
C LEU A 415 23.26 10.54 -11.61
N ALA A 416 23.09 10.66 -12.94
CA ALA A 416 24.21 10.78 -13.88
C ALA A 416 24.97 12.11 -13.75
N THR A 417 24.35 13.13 -13.14
CA THR A 417 24.94 14.46 -12.93
C THR A 417 25.58 14.65 -11.55
N LEU A 418 25.45 13.65 -10.66
CA LEU A 418 26.05 13.73 -9.33
C LEU A 418 27.57 13.52 -9.43
N PRO A 419 28.38 14.32 -8.70
CA PRO A 419 29.82 14.10 -8.64
C PRO A 419 30.09 12.71 -8.07
N SER A 420 30.75 11.85 -8.84
CA SER A 420 31.22 10.56 -8.38
C SER A 420 32.23 10.79 -7.26
N THR A 421 31.81 10.60 -6.02
CA THR A 421 32.75 10.48 -4.91
C THR A 421 33.50 9.16 -5.14
N PRO A 422 34.84 9.16 -5.26
CA PRO A 422 35.57 7.91 -5.45
C PRO A 422 35.34 7.05 -4.21
N ALA A 423 34.72 5.89 -4.40
CA ALA A 423 34.65 4.85 -3.40
C ALA A 423 36.08 4.59 -2.91
N THR A 424 36.35 4.89 -1.64
CA THR A 424 37.63 4.58 -1.01
C THR A 424 37.80 3.07 -1.08
N ALA A 425 38.72 2.63 -1.94
CA ALA A 425 39.11 1.23 -2.01
C ALA A 425 39.55 0.76 -0.61
N PRO A 426 39.22 -0.47 -0.21
CA PRO A 426 39.67 -1.00 1.08
C PRO A 426 41.20 -1.00 1.12
N PRO A 427 41.82 -0.60 2.26
CA PRO A 427 43.27 -0.56 2.37
C PRO A 427 43.84 -1.97 2.18
N SER A 428 44.72 -2.11 1.19
CA SER A 428 45.51 -3.31 0.98
C SER A 428 46.40 -3.57 2.21
N PRO A 429 46.62 -4.82 2.63
CA PRO A 429 47.39 -5.12 3.83
C PRO A 429 48.85 -4.68 3.66
N THR A 430 49.24 -3.71 4.48
CA THR A 430 50.62 -3.21 4.62
C THR A 430 51.50 -4.34 5.13
N LYS A 431 52.33 -4.91 4.25
CA LYS A 431 53.44 -5.77 4.65
C LYS A 431 54.53 -4.91 5.25
N SER A 432 54.86 -5.19 6.50
CA SER A 432 56.04 -4.71 7.21
C SER A 432 57.30 -5.10 6.43
N ALA A 433 58.21 -4.15 6.22
CA ALA A 433 59.57 -4.45 5.78
C ALA A 433 60.57 -3.62 6.58
N SER A 434 61.29 -4.35 7.41
CA SER A 434 62.53 -3.98 8.10
C SER A 434 63.63 -3.64 7.10
N SER A 435 64.46 -2.68 7.49
CA SER A 435 65.71 -2.29 6.87
C SER A 435 66.75 -3.41 6.89
N THR A 436 67.41 -3.69 5.76
CA THR A 436 68.85 -4.02 5.73
C THR A 436 69.44 -3.89 4.32
N SER A 437 70.74 -3.67 4.32
CA SER A 437 71.66 -3.16 3.30
C SER A 437 71.99 -4.08 2.12
N SER A 438 72.42 -3.43 1.05
CA SER A 438 73.16 -3.86 -0.16
C SER A 438 74.02 -5.13 -0.08
N THR A 439 74.04 -5.93 -1.17
CA THR A 439 75.20 -6.20 -2.07
C THR A 439 74.77 -7.01 -3.32
N THR A 440 75.42 -6.71 -4.45
CA THR A 440 75.50 -7.27 -5.82
C THR A 440 75.62 -8.82 -5.91
N THR A 441 75.35 -9.61 -6.98
CA THR A 441 75.44 -9.50 -8.47
C THR A 441 74.93 -10.83 -9.11
N GLY A 442 74.40 -10.83 -10.36
CA GLY A 442 74.51 -11.98 -11.30
C GLY A 442 73.24 -12.64 -11.93
N ALA A 443 72.77 -12.07 -13.06
CA ALA A 443 72.37 -12.64 -14.39
C ALA A 443 71.80 -14.12 -14.62
N PRO A 444 71.25 -14.49 -15.81
CA PRO A 444 69.81 -14.88 -15.95
C PRO A 444 69.42 -16.14 -16.82
N ARG A 445 68.11 -16.52 -16.77
CA ARG A 445 67.19 -17.16 -17.80
C ARG A 445 67.55 -18.53 -18.47
N PRO A 446 66.66 -19.20 -19.26
CA PRO A 446 65.18 -19.14 -19.45
C PRO A 446 64.43 -20.52 -19.46
N ALA A 447 63.10 -20.45 -19.66
CA ALA A 447 62.09 -21.51 -19.92
C ALA A 447 62.35 -22.32 -21.24
N PRO A 448 61.54 -23.34 -21.69
CA PRO A 448 60.10 -23.20 -22.01
C PRO A 448 59.19 -24.48 -21.95
N LEU A 449 57.92 -24.24 -22.27
CA LEU A 449 56.78 -25.13 -22.55
C LEU A 449 57.01 -26.15 -23.69
N SER A 450 56.28 -27.29 -23.69
CA SER A 450 55.58 -27.76 -24.92
C SER A 450 54.54 -28.87 -24.69
N LEU A 451 53.50 -28.84 -25.55
CA LEU A 451 52.44 -29.82 -25.83
C LEU A 451 52.91 -30.95 -26.77
N ARG A 452 52.21 -32.11 -26.70
CA ARG A 452 51.75 -33.08 -27.76
C ARG A 452 51.77 -34.49 -27.17
N GLY A 453 50.94 -35.48 -27.53
CA GLY A 453 49.93 -35.72 -28.57
C GLY A 453 49.57 -37.23 -28.43
N ALA A 454 48.32 -37.65 -28.64
CA ALA A 454 47.79 -38.21 -29.91
C ALA A 454 47.52 -39.74 -29.82
N GLY A 455 46.46 -40.17 -30.50
CA GLY A 455 46.19 -41.55 -30.97
C GLY A 455 45.12 -42.30 -30.16
N GLU A 456 43.85 -42.40 -30.57
CA GLU A 456 43.22 -43.11 -31.71
C GLU A 456 42.63 -44.49 -31.35
N LYS A 457 41.30 -44.59 -31.59
CA LYS A 457 40.56 -45.64 -32.32
C LYS A 457 39.93 -46.88 -31.63
N ARG A 458 38.64 -47.02 -32.01
CA ARG A 458 37.78 -48.21 -32.29
C ARG A 458 37.23 -48.98 -31.08
N ALA A 459 35.92 -49.05 -30.84
CA ALA A 459 34.74 -49.51 -31.62
C ALA A 459 34.43 -51.01 -31.42
N ALA A 460 33.23 -51.28 -30.88
CA ALA A 460 32.24 -52.30 -31.30
C ALA A 460 31.56 -53.04 -30.12
N ASP A 461 30.22 -52.91 -30.12
CA ASP A 461 29.16 -53.91 -29.89
C ASP A 461 28.95 -54.65 -28.56
N GLY A 462 27.67 -54.72 -28.15
CA GLY A 462 27.13 -55.76 -27.25
C GLY A 462 25.91 -55.36 -26.40
N GLU A 463 24.71 -55.73 -26.85
CA GLU A 463 23.43 -55.69 -26.11
C GLU A 463 23.41 -56.57 -24.83
N ALA A 464 22.64 -56.15 -23.82
CA ALA A 464 21.59 -56.94 -23.13
C ALA A 464 21.02 -56.16 -21.91
N GLY A 465 19.69 -56.18 -21.75
CA GLY A 465 18.95 -55.37 -20.77
C GLY A 465 18.70 -56.01 -19.40
N GLN A 466 17.61 -55.51 -18.77
CA GLN A 466 17.09 -55.70 -17.40
C GLN A 466 17.63 -54.69 -16.38
N GLU A 467 16.89 -54.15 -15.42
CA GLU A 467 15.46 -54.05 -15.09
C GLU A 467 15.37 -52.94 -14.01
N ALA A 468 14.21 -52.32 -13.85
CA ALA A 468 13.97 -51.15 -13.01
C ALA A 468 14.25 -51.34 -11.51
N ASP A 469 14.69 -50.28 -10.82
CA ASP A 469 14.41 -50.12 -9.39
C ASP A 469 14.05 -48.66 -9.03
N LYS A 470 12.99 -48.52 -8.21
CA LYS A 470 12.35 -47.26 -7.80
C LYS A 470 13.00 -46.72 -6.51
N PRO A 471 13.00 -45.39 -6.28
CA PRO A 471 13.57 -44.81 -5.06
C PRO A 471 12.65 -45.00 -3.83
N LYS A 472 13.23 -45.49 -2.73
CA LYS A 472 12.58 -45.67 -1.42
C LYS A 472 12.35 -44.32 -0.73
N VAL A 473 11.09 -44.03 -0.40
CA VAL A 473 10.64 -42.93 0.45
C VAL A 473 10.71 -43.38 1.91
N ASN A 474 11.42 -42.64 2.76
CA ASN A 474 11.47 -42.88 4.20
C ASN A 474 10.30 -42.16 4.89
N MET A 475 9.31 -42.93 5.37
CA MET A 475 8.21 -42.42 6.18
C MET A 475 8.60 -42.39 7.67
N LEU A 476 8.53 -41.21 8.28
CA LEU A 476 8.63 -41.02 9.73
C LEU A 476 7.26 -41.26 10.40
N ALA A 477 7.26 -42.11 11.44
CA ALA A 477 6.09 -42.55 12.20
C ALA A 477 5.50 -41.45 13.13
N PRO A 478 4.19 -41.49 13.44
CA PRO A 478 3.52 -40.48 14.26
C PRO A 478 3.73 -40.67 15.77
N ARG A 479 4.01 -39.55 16.47
CA ARG A 479 4.17 -39.47 17.94
C ARG A 479 2.83 -39.67 18.68
N LYS A 480 2.84 -40.51 19.71
CA LYS A 480 1.72 -40.78 20.64
C LYS A 480 1.38 -39.57 21.51
N LYS A 481 0.09 -39.22 21.60
CA LYS A 481 -0.48 -38.20 22.51
C LYS A 481 -0.57 -38.75 23.94
N LYS A 482 -0.11 -37.97 24.92
CA LYS A 482 -0.20 -38.25 26.36
C LYS A 482 -1.51 -37.68 26.92
N LYS A 483 -2.28 -38.52 27.61
CA LYS A 483 -3.59 -38.25 28.22
C LYS A 483 -3.38 -37.48 29.54
N VAL A 484 -4.07 -36.36 29.73
CA VAL A 484 -4.15 -35.63 31.01
C VAL A 484 -5.54 -35.89 31.60
N ALA A 485 -5.59 -36.29 32.88
CA ALA A 485 -6.81 -36.54 33.65
C ALA A 485 -7.31 -35.25 34.33
N PRO A 486 -8.61 -35.12 34.62
CA PRO A 486 -9.17 -33.96 35.31
C PRO A 486 -9.03 -34.11 36.83
N ALA A 487 -8.69 -33.01 37.51
CA ALA A 487 -8.80 -32.91 38.96
C ALA A 487 -10.17 -32.34 39.33
N ALA A 488 -10.74 -32.92 40.39
CA ALA A 488 -11.97 -32.51 41.08
C ALA A 488 -11.75 -31.26 41.93
#